data_AF-A0A954E090-F1
#
_entry.id   AF-A0A954E090-F1
#
_cell.length_a   1.000
_cell.length_b   1.000
_cell.length_c   1.000
_cell.angle_alpha   90.00
_cell.angle_beta   90.00
_cell.angle_gamma   90.00
#
_symmetry.space_group_name_H-M   'P 1'
#
loop_
_entity.id
_entity.type
_entity.pdbx_description
1 polymer ?
#
loop_
_entity_poly.entity_id
_entity_poly.type
_entity_poly.pdbx_seq_one_letter_code
_entity_poly.pdbx_strand_id
1 'polypeptide(L)'
;MGSLTGWDTGLVNAHTHLYSGLSVLGMPAPRPQPKNFVEILQRVWWKLDRALDEDGLRAAARLSVADALLAGTTGLIDHHESPSCIEGSLDVLADVCQELGMRAVLCYGVTERNGGREEARRGIEECARFIASNHRPLVRGVLGIHASFTVSDETLFELGE
;
A
#
# COMPACT_ATOMS: atom_id res chain seq x y z
N MET A 1 17.02 3.97 35.64
CA MET A 1 17.78 3.59 34.43
C MET A 1 17.45 2.13 34.15
N GLY A 2 16.49 1.88 33.24
CA GLY A 2 16.07 0.53 32.87
C GLY A 2 17.13 -0.15 32.03
N SER A 3 17.41 -1.41 32.35
CA SER A 3 18.40 -2.29 31.72
C SER A 3 18.17 -2.45 30.21
N LEU A 4 19.08 -1.96 29.38
CA LEU A 4 19.13 -2.18 27.91
C LEU A 4 19.73 -3.54 27.57
N THR A 5 19.18 -4.62 28.13
CA THR A 5 19.64 -6.00 27.85
C THR A 5 18.57 -6.88 27.18
N GLY A 6 17.50 -6.28 26.64
CA GLY A 6 16.44 -6.99 25.93
C GLY A 6 16.72 -7.06 24.44
N TRP A 7 16.93 -8.26 23.91
CA TRP A 7 16.75 -8.55 22.49
C TRP A 7 15.26 -8.49 22.17
N ASP A 8 14.67 -7.29 22.21
CA ASP A 8 13.26 -7.14 21.93
C ASP A 8 13.03 -7.43 20.45
N THR A 9 12.20 -8.43 20.16
CA THR A 9 11.81 -8.78 18.80
C THR A 9 11.15 -7.57 18.15
N GLY A 10 11.64 -7.14 16.98
CA GLY A 10 11.09 -5.98 16.29
C GLY A 10 9.60 -6.13 15.99
N LEU A 11 8.87 -5.01 16.05
CA LEU A 11 7.41 -4.99 15.87
C LEU A 11 7.03 -5.30 14.42
N VAL A 12 5.79 -5.79 14.23
CA VAL A 12 5.20 -6.02 12.92
C VAL A 12 3.94 -5.17 12.79
N ASN A 13 3.87 -4.34 11.76
CA ASN A 13 2.65 -3.65 11.37
C ASN A 13 1.84 -4.55 10.42
N ALA A 14 0.74 -5.10 10.92
CA ALA A 14 -0.08 -6.05 10.17
C ALA A 14 -0.93 -5.41 9.05
N HIS A 15 -1.02 -4.08 8.97
CA HIS A 15 -1.76 -3.39 7.91
C HIS A 15 -1.32 -1.93 7.80
N THR A 16 -0.83 -1.51 6.64
CA THR A 16 -0.51 -0.12 6.35
C THR A 16 -0.82 0.26 4.90
N HIS A 17 -0.75 1.56 4.62
CA HIS A 17 -0.87 2.14 3.29
C HIS A 17 0.32 3.11 3.06
N LEU A 18 1.44 2.61 2.56
CA LEU A 18 2.68 3.35 2.32
C LEU A 18 2.49 4.53 1.36
N TYR A 19 1.58 4.38 0.39
CA TYR A 19 1.25 5.42 -0.57
C TYR A 19 0.77 6.72 0.10
N SER A 20 0.22 6.62 1.32
CA SER A 20 -0.31 7.75 2.07
C SER A 20 0.75 8.52 2.87
N GLY A 21 2.02 8.09 2.84
CA GLY A 21 3.08 8.59 3.70
C GLY A 21 3.25 10.11 3.73
N LEU A 22 3.11 10.79 2.59
CA LEU A 22 3.24 12.25 2.52
C LEU A 22 2.04 13.02 3.08
N SER A 23 0.91 12.36 3.34
CA SER A 23 -0.32 13.02 3.82
C SER A 23 -0.15 13.73 5.16
N VAL A 24 0.79 13.27 6.00
CA VAL A 24 1.11 13.86 7.30
C VAL A 24 1.85 15.20 7.20
N LEU A 25 2.36 15.57 6.02
CA LEU A 25 3.11 16.82 5.78
C LEU A 25 2.21 18.04 5.50
N GLY A 26 0.93 17.97 5.90
CA GLY A 26 0.02 19.11 5.84
C GLY A 26 -0.93 19.13 4.65
N MET A 27 -1.45 17.97 4.24
CA MET A 27 -2.49 17.90 3.21
C MET A 27 -3.71 18.77 3.60
N PRO A 28 -4.23 19.63 2.70
CA PRO A 28 -5.34 20.52 3.02
C PRO A 28 -6.61 19.72 3.33
N ALA A 29 -7.35 20.18 4.35
CA ALA A 29 -8.61 19.55 4.72
C ALA A 29 -9.65 19.65 3.57
N PRO A 30 -10.41 18.57 3.30
CA PRO A 30 -11.46 18.58 2.29
C PRO A 30 -12.56 19.59 2.64
N ARG A 31 -13.11 20.24 1.60
CA ARG A 31 -14.26 21.15 1.71
C ARG A 31 -15.36 20.69 0.77
N PRO A 32 -16.58 20.37 1.26
CA PRO A 32 -17.01 20.35 2.66
C PRO A 32 -16.38 19.23 3.50
N GLN A 33 -16.30 19.44 4.82
CA GLN A 33 -15.78 18.42 5.74
C GLN A 33 -16.61 17.13 5.66
N PRO A 34 -15.96 15.95 5.63
CA PRO A 34 -16.64 14.67 5.55
C PRO A 34 -17.40 14.37 6.85
N LYS A 35 -18.60 13.83 6.71
CA LYS A 35 -19.50 13.49 7.82
C LYS A 35 -19.51 12.00 8.16
N ASN A 36 -18.94 11.16 7.29
CA ASN A 36 -18.89 9.71 7.45
C ASN A 36 -17.65 9.14 6.75
N PHE A 37 -17.39 7.85 6.96
CA PHE A 37 -16.22 7.16 6.42
C PHE A 37 -16.17 7.17 4.89
N VAL A 38 -17.31 6.97 4.21
CA VAL A 38 -17.37 7.00 2.74
C VAL A 38 -16.99 8.39 2.21
N GLU A 39 -17.45 9.46 2.87
CA GLU A 39 -17.06 10.82 2.51
C GLU A 39 -15.56 11.07 2.75
N ILE A 40 -14.95 10.48 3.79
CA ILE A 40 -13.49 10.55 4.01
C ILE A 40 -12.76 9.88 2.83
N LEU A 41 -13.16 8.66 2.47
CA LEU A 41 -12.59 7.94 1.34
C LEU A 41 -12.69 8.77 0.06
N GLN A 42 -13.88 9.23 -0.31
CA GLN A 42 -14.14 9.96 -1.54
C GLN A 42 -13.43 11.32 -1.62
N ARG A 43 -13.40 12.06 -0.52
CA ARG A 43 -12.92 13.45 -0.52
C ARG A 43 -11.44 13.59 -0.19
N VAL A 44 -10.83 12.55 0.39
CA VAL A 44 -9.42 12.55 0.81
C VAL A 44 -8.66 11.43 0.10
N TRP A 45 -8.87 10.19 0.52
CA TRP A 45 -7.99 9.07 0.13
C TRP A 45 -8.06 8.77 -1.36
N TRP A 46 -9.25 8.74 -1.95
CA TRP A 46 -9.42 8.50 -3.39
C TRP A 46 -8.92 9.67 -4.25
N LYS A 47 -8.79 10.86 -3.69
CA LYS A 47 -8.15 11.97 -4.42
C LYS A 47 -6.63 11.84 -4.37
N LEU A 48 -6.10 11.40 -3.23
CA LEU A 48 -4.68 11.21 -3.03
C LEU A 48 -4.14 10.03 -3.87
N ASP A 49 -4.77 8.85 -3.78
CA ASP A 49 -4.30 7.65 -4.47
C ASP A 49 -4.23 7.84 -6.01
N ARG A 50 -5.22 8.53 -6.60
CA ARG A 50 -5.26 8.91 -8.02
C ARG A 50 -4.28 10.00 -8.42
N ALA A 51 -3.73 10.74 -7.47
CA ALA A 51 -2.75 11.79 -7.76
C ALA A 51 -1.31 11.27 -7.75
N LEU A 52 -1.10 10.00 -7.38
CA LEU A 52 0.23 9.42 -7.31
C LEU A 52 0.76 9.04 -8.70
N ASP A 53 1.96 9.52 -8.97
CA ASP A 53 2.88 8.99 -9.96
C ASP A 53 3.99 8.18 -9.25
N GLU A 54 4.95 7.67 -10.04
CA GLU A 54 6.04 6.83 -9.52
C GLU A 54 6.91 7.57 -8.49
N ASP A 55 7.25 8.84 -8.76
CA ASP A 55 8.10 9.65 -7.88
C ASP A 55 7.41 9.97 -6.56
N GLY A 56 6.13 10.35 -6.62
CA GLY A 56 5.29 10.57 -5.45
C GLY A 56 5.13 9.30 -4.61
N LEU A 57 4.91 8.16 -5.25
CA LEU A 57 4.82 6.86 -4.57
C LEU A 57 6.13 6.50 -3.86
N ARG A 58 7.26 6.65 -4.56
CA ARG A 58 8.60 6.37 -4.01
C ARG A 58 8.91 7.25 -2.80
N ALA A 59 8.59 8.54 -2.89
CA ALA A 59 8.79 9.49 -1.79
C ALA A 59 7.90 9.16 -0.58
N ALA A 60 6.63 8.84 -0.80
CA ALA A 60 5.70 8.44 0.25
C ALA A 60 6.17 7.16 0.97
N ALA A 61 6.52 6.13 0.21
CA ALA A 61 7.02 4.88 0.75
C ALA A 61 8.31 5.07 1.56
N ARG A 62 9.26 5.89 1.07
CA ARG A 62 10.52 6.15 1.80
C ARG A 62 10.26 6.78 3.15
N LEU A 63 9.39 7.80 3.22
CA LEU A 63 9.05 8.44 4.47
C LEU A 63 8.39 7.45 5.44
N SER A 64 7.35 6.74 4.99
CA SER A 64 6.63 5.80 5.86
C SER A 64 7.49 4.63 6.34
N VAL A 65 8.34 4.08 5.49
CA VAL A 65 9.24 2.99 5.88
C VAL A 65 10.30 3.49 6.86
N ALA A 66 10.89 4.66 6.64
CA ALA A 66 11.86 5.25 7.57
C ALA A 66 11.22 5.51 8.95
N ASP A 67 10.02 6.10 8.98
CA ASP A 67 9.27 6.35 10.22
C ASP A 67 8.95 5.04 10.95
N ALA A 68 8.51 4.01 10.24
CA ALA A 68 8.23 2.70 10.81
C ALA A 68 9.47 2.06 11.46
N LEU A 69 10.63 2.11 10.77
CA LEU A 69 11.90 1.59 11.29
C LEU A 69 12.35 2.36 12.55
N LEU A 70 12.26 3.69 12.52
CA LEU A 70 12.58 4.55 13.67
C LEU A 70 11.66 4.29 14.87
N ALA A 71 10.42 3.86 14.61
CA ALA A 71 9.46 3.44 15.63
C ALA A 71 9.64 1.98 16.09
N GLY A 72 10.66 1.25 15.61
CA GLY A 72 10.95 -0.13 16.00
C GLY A 72 10.12 -1.19 15.26
N THR A 73 9.38 -0.80 14.23
CA THR A 73 8.72 -1.75 13.31
C THR A 73 9.73 -2.27 12.31
N THR A 74 9.85 -3.59 12.23
CA THR A 74 10.84 -4.27 11.38
C THR A 74 10.21 -5.16 10.31
N GLY A 75 8.88 -5.26 10.33
CA GLY A 75 8.08 -5.91 9.30
C GLY A 75 6.76 -5.18 9.08
N LEU A 76 6.27 -5.12 7.84
CA LEU A 76 4.97 -4.56 7.53
C LEU A 76 4.21 -5.36 6.46
N ILE A 77 2.90 -5.19 6.43
CA ILE A 77 2.02 -5.62 5.35
C ILE A 77 1.41 -4.37 4.73
N ASP A 78 1.79 -4.06 3.50
CA ASP A 78 1.26 -2.90 2.77
C ASP A 78 0.14 -3.33 1.84
N HIS A 79 -0.99 -2.65 1.97
CA HIS A 79 -2.10 -2.76 1.07
C HIS A 79 -2.05 -1.54 0.13
N HIS A 80 -1.57 -1.73 -1.09
CA HIS A 80 -1.19 -0.60 -1.94
C HIS A 80 -2.32 -0.15 -2.87
N GLU A 81 -2.55 1.17 -2.96
CA GLU A 81 -3.43 1.78 -3.95
C GLU A 81 -2.73 2.94 -4.67
N SER A 82 -2.57 2.79 -5.99
CA SER A 82 -2.14 3.87 -6.91
C SER A 82 -2.79 3.67 -8.28
N PRO A 83 -4.10 3.93 -8.43
CA PRO A 83 -4.86 3.64 -9.65
C PRO A 83 -4.31 4.30 -10.93
N SER A 84 -3.54 5.38 -10.79
CA SER A 84 -2.86 6.06 -11.89
C SER A 84 -1.45 5.51 -12.21
N CYS A 85 -0.95 4.56 -11.42
CA CYS A 85 0.40 4.00 -11.49
C CYS A 85 0.39 2.48 -11.16
N ILE A 86 -0.57 1.70 -11.65
CA ILE A 86 -0.74 0.29 -11.28
C ILE A 86 0.51 -0.54 -11.62
N GLU A 87 0.88 -0.57 -12.90
CA GLU A 87 1.98 -1.40 -13.40
C GLU A 87 3.32 -0.93 -12.83
N GLY A 88 4.05 -1.85 -12.19
CA GLY A 88 5.35 -1.55 -11.58
C GLY A 88 5.29 -0.88 -10.21
N SER A 89 4.11 -0.50 -9.70
CA SER A 89 3.98 0.10 -8.36
C SER A 89 4.58 -0.76 -7.27
N LEU A 90 4.42 -2.09 -7.35
CA LEU A 90 4.95 -3.00 -6.34
C LEU A 90 6.48 -3.07 -6.39
N ASP A 91 7.10 -2.86 -7.56
CA ASP A 91 8.55 -2.74 -7.65
C ASP A 91 9.07 -1.48 -6.97
N VAL A 92 8.38 -0.35 -7.13
CA VAL A 92 8.72 0.91 -6.45
C VAL A 92 8.74 0.72 -4.94
N LEU A 93 7.67 0.14 -4.39
CA LEU A 93 7.54 -0.14 -2.96
C LEU A 93 8.59 -1.14 -2.47
N ALA A 94 8.82 -2.20 -3.24
CA ALA A 94 9.75 -3.26 -2.89
C ALA A 94 11.21 -2.76 -2.90
N ASP A 95 11.58 -1.92 -3.86
CA ASP A 95 12.89 -1.27 -3.90
C ASP A 95 13.13 -0.45 -2.64
N VAL A 96 12.16 0.38 -2.24
CA VAL A 96 12.26 1.19 -1.02
C VAL A 96 12.40 0.31 0.23
N CYS A 97 11.57 -0.73 0.35
CA CYS A 97 11.65 -1.63 1.49
C CYS A 97 13.02 -2.35 1.55
N GLN A 98 13.51 -2.82 0.40
CA GLN A 98 14.81 -3.49 0.29
C GLN A 98 15.98 -2.54 0.58
N GLU A 99 15.93 -1.31 0.08
CA GLU A 99 16.94 -0.26 0.29
C GLU A 99 17.07 0.10 1.77
N LEU A 100 15.94 0.25 2.48
CA LEU A 100 15.90 0.65 3.88
C LEU A 100 15.99 -0.53 4.87
N GLY A 101 15.98 -1.77 4.38
CA GLY A 101 16.08 -2.97 5.22
C GLY A 101 14.76 -3.40 5.90
N MET A 102 13.61 -2.96 5.39
CA MET A 102 12.29 -3.34 5.87
C MET A 102 11.86 -4.70 5.29
N ARG A 103 11.37 -5.60 6.16
CA ARG A 103 10.65 -6.79 5.70
C ARG A 103 9.23 -6.41 5.32
N ALA A 104 8.77 -6.79 4.14
CA ALA A 104 7.45 -6.39 3.68
C ALA A 104 6.69 -7.52 2.98
N VAL A 105 5.38 -7.58 3.23
CA VAL A 105 4.42 -8.26 2.37
C VAL A 105 3.66 -7.19 1.63
N LEU A 106 3.68 -7.23 0.30
CA LEU A 106 3.07 -6.21 -0.56
C LEU A 106 1.98 -6.83 -1.42
N CYS A 107 0.91 -6.09 -1.62
CA CYS A 107 -0.10 -6.37 -2.64
C CYS A 107 -0.59 -5.07 -3.26
N TYR A 108 -1.03 -5.14 -4.52
CA TYR A 108 -1.90 -4.10 -5.07
C TYR A 108 -3.33 -4.44 -4.67
N GLY A 109 -4.05 -3.48 -4.09
CA GLY A 109 -5.44 -3.64 -3.69
C GLY A 109 -6.36 -3.67 -4.91
N VAL A 110 -6.69 -4.89 -5.39
CA VAL A 110 -7.59 -5.08 -6.53
C VAL A 110 -8.92 -4.37 -6.27
N THR A 111 -9.31 -3.51 -7.21
CA THR A 111 -10.43 -2.59 -7.05
C THR A 111 -11.04 -2.22 -8.40
N GLU A 112 -12.32 -1.87 -8.40
CA GLU A 112 -13.10 -1.45 -9.57
C GLU A 112 -13.58 0.01 -9.46
N ARG A 113 -13.06 0.78 -8.49
CA ARG A 113 -13.56 2.12 -8.14
C ARG A 113 -13.51 3.12 -9.28
N ASN A 114 -12.52 3.02 -10.16
CA ASN A 114 -12.21 4.04 -11.15
C ASN A 114 -12.37 3.53 -12.59
N GLY A 115 -11.87 2.33 -12.86
CA GLY A 115 -11.87 1.73 -14.21
C GLY A 115 -12.73 0.48 -14.33
N GLY A 116 -13.55 0.16 -13.34
CA GLY A 116 -14.35 -1.05 -13.33
C GLY A 116 -13.48 -2.32 -13.35
N ARG A 117 -14.02 -3.40 -13.93
CA ARG A 117 -13.31 -4.69 -14.02
C ARG A 117 -11.96 -4.65 -14.74
N GLU A 118 -11.75 -3.70 -15.64
CA GLU A 118 -10.46 -3.56 -16.33
C GLU A 118 -9.36 -3.05 -15.37
N GLU A 119 -9.70 -2.17 -14.43
CA GLU A 119 -8.79 -1.77 -13.34
C GLU A 119 -8.47 -2.96 -12.43
N ALA A 120 -9.50 -3.76 -12.08
CA ALA A 120 -9.30 -4.96 -11.29
C ALA A 120 -8.34 -5.94 -11.97
N ARG A 121 -8.56 -6.26 -13.25
CA ARG A 121 -7.69 -7.12 -14.05
C ARG A 121 -6.23 -6.66 -14.02
N ARG A 122 -5.99 -5.36 -14.23
CA ARG A 122 -4.63 -4.78 -14.18
C ARG A 122 -3.99 -4.93 -12.80
N GLY A 123 -4.76 -4.73 -11.72
CA GLY A 123 -4.28 -4.93 -10.35
C GLY A 123 -3.93 -6.40 -10.04
N ILE A 124 -4.72 -7.35 -10.56
CA ILE A 124 -4.47 -8.78 -10.46
C ILE A 124 -3.17 -9.14 -11.19
N GLU A 125 -3.03 -8.64 -12.42
CA GLU A 125 -1.84 -8.87 -13.24
C GLU A 125 -0.58 -8.29 -12.60
N GLU A 126 -0.66 -7.10 -12.00
CA GLU A 126 0.46 -6.52 -11.26
C GLU A 126 0.85 -7.39 -10.06
N CYS A 127 -0.11 -7.86 -9.27
CA CYS A 127 0.18 -8.79 -8.16
C CYS A 127 0.83 -10.08 -8.66
N ALA A 128 0.26 -10.72 -9.69
CA ALA A 128 0.76 -11.96 -10.26
C ALA A 128 2.18 -11.80 -10.83
N ARG A 129 2.41 -10.72 -11.59
CA ARG A 129 3.72 -10.35 -12.13
C ARG A 129 4.73 -10.15 -11.01
N PHE A 130 4.38 -9.40 -9.97
CA PHE A 130 5.28 -9.12 -8.85
C PHE A 130 5.61 -10.39 -8.06
N ILE A 131 4.62 -11.25 -7.76
CA ILE A 131 4.83 -12.54 -7.09
C ILE A 131 5.80 -13.42 -7.88
N ALA A 132 5.65 -13.48 -9.21
CA ALA A 132 6.45 -14.35 -10.06
C ALA A 132 7.88 -13.84 -10.29
N SER A 133 8.09 -12.52 -10.32
CA SER A 133 9.36 -11.90 -10.74
C SER A 133 10.18 -11.26 -9.61
N ASN A 134 9.59 -11.04 -8.43
CA ASN A 134 10.29 -10.42 -7.32
C ASN A 134 11.39 -11.34 -6.75
N HIS A 135 12.62 -10.83 -6.72
CA HIS A 135 13.81 -11.51 -6.23
C HIS A 135 14.40 -10.83 -4.99
N ARG A 136 13.76 -9.76 -4.49
CA ARG A 136 14.23 -9.00 -3.33
C ARG A 136 14.04 -9.84 -2.06
N PRO A 137 15.11 -10.20 -1.33
CA PRO A 137 15.03 -11.20 -0.25
C PRO A 137 14.12 -10.79 0.91
N LEU A 138 13.97 -9.49 1.18
CA LEU A 138 13.18 -8.97 2.31
C LEU A 138 11.69 -8.82 2.00
N VAL A 139 11.29 -8.95 0.74
CA VAL A 139 9.94 -8.60 0.28
C VAL A 139 9.23 -9.84 -0.27
N ARG A 140 7.94 -9.97 0.01
CA ARG A 140 7.06 -10.98 -0.58
C ARG A 140 5.84 -10.30 -1.19
N GLY A 141 5.39 -10.83 -2.31
CA GLY A 141 4.12 -10.44 -2.94
C GLY A 141 3.00 -11.35 -2.46
N VAL A 142 1.79 -10.80 -2.34
CA VAL A 142 0.54 -11.56 -2.21
C VAL A 142 -0.53 -10.93 -3.08
N LEU A 143 -1.59 -11.69 -3.34
CA LEU A 143 -2.79 -11.15 -3.95
C LEU A 143 -3.59 -10.38 -2.89
N GLY A 144 -3.98 -9.14 -3.21
CA GLY A 144 -4.72 -8.26 -2.31
C GLY A 144 -6.04 -7.84 -2.91
N ILE A 145 -7.09 -7.85 -2.10
CA ILE A 145 -8.41 -7.38 -2.51
C ILE A 145 -8.70 -6.12 -1.70
N HIS A 146 -9.03 -5.03 -2.38
CA HIS A 146 -9.49 -3.83 -1.69
C HIS A 146 -10.83 -4.10 -0.96
N ALA A 147 -11.40 -3.09 -0.31
CA ALA A 147 -12.64 -3.26 0.44
C ALA A 147 -13.76 -3.86 -0.43
N SER A 148 -14.54 -4.79 0.13
CA SER A 148 -15.54 -5.59 -0.60
C SER A 148 -16.56 -4.75 -1.38
N PHE A 149 -16.91 -3.56 -0.90
CA PHE A 149 -17.84 -2.65 -1.61
C PHE A 149 -17.22 -1.96 -2.85
N THR A 150 -15.99 -2.33 -3.22
CA THR A 150 -15.26 -1.77 -4.36
C THR A 150 -14.86 -2.81 -5.40
N VAL A 151 -15.32 -4.05 -5.23
CA VAL A 151 -15.00 -5.20 -6.07
C VAL A 151 -16.31 -5.97 -6.30
N SER A 152 -16.57 -6.40 -7.53
CA SER A 152 -17.78 -7.18 -7.82
C SER A 152 -17.64 -8.64 -7.38
N ASP A 153 -18.75 -9.36 -7.21
CA ASP A 153 -18.74 -10.79 -6.92
C ASP A 153 -17.98 -11.57 -8.00
N GLU A 154 -18.12 -11.20 -9.28
CA GLU A 154 -17.40 -11.82 -10.39
C GLU A 154 -15.88 -11.73 -10.23
N THR A 155 -15.37 -10.55 -9.86
CA THR A 155 -13.93 -10.37 -9.62
C THR A 155 -13.49 -11.13 -8.36
N LEU A 156 -14.31 -11.19 -7.31
CA LEU A 156 -14.00 -12.00 -6.12
C LEU A 156 -13.90 -13.50 -6.46
N PHE A 157 -14.80 -14.01 -7.30
CA PHE A 157 -14.73 -15.40 -7.77
C PHE A 157 -13.49 -15.66 -8.62
N GLU A 158 -13.16 -14.75 -9.54
CA GLU A 158 -11.94 -14.84 -10.38
C GLU A 158 -10.66 -14.94 -9.55
N LEU A 159 -10.63 -14.28 -8.38
CA LEU A 159 -9.48 -14.31 -7.46
C LEU A 159 -9.38 -15.55 -6.59
N GLY A 160 -10.47 -16.32 -6.48
CA GLY A 160 -10.54 -17.53 -5.67
C GLY A 160 -10.12 -18.81 -6.39
N GLU A 161 -10.02 -18.76 -7.72
CA GLU A 161 -9.60 -19.87 -8.59
C GLU A 161 -8.07 -19.92 -8.75
#